data_AF-A0A1S1V4Q9-F1
#
_entry.id   AF-A0A1S1V4Q9-F1
#
_cell.length_a   1.000
_cell.length_b   1.000
_cell.length_c   1.000
_cell.angle_alpha   90.00
_cell.angle_beta   90.00
_cell.angle_gamma   90.00
#
_symmetry.space_group_name_H-M   'P 1'
#
loop_
_entity.id
_entity.type
_entity.pdbx_description
1 polymer ?
#
loop_
_entity_poly.entity_id
_entity_poly.type
_entity_poly.pdbx_seq_one_letter_code
_entity_poly.pdbx_strand_id
1 'polypeptide(L)'
;MKKKRFMKKASVLAVSFALLTSSVAFGHSGRTDSSGGHRDNKNVSGLGYYHYHCGGNPAHLHPNGRCPYSGSSTPSTSGGSNATSPVKISAKVPNTSVKIDGVNINTANAKYPPLLFKDITYIPITFDIVYYLDINYNWTDASNLKFSRTIGLKNTKQFKQMFTDGSSWSGMSAYATKVNKGIIVNNLWVNNTYPIINYKNINYIPLTYDFVTNLGLSYTWDPVNGFNLISK
;
A
#
# COMPACT_ATOMS: atom_id res chain seq x y z
N MET A 1 39.72 -23.14 -65.84
CA MET A 1 39.54 -22.40 -64.56
C MET A 1 38.13 -21.81 -64.32
N LYS A 2 37.27 -21.62 -65.34
CA LYS A 2 35.94 -21.00 -65.17
C LYS A 2 34.88 -21.86 -64.44
N LYS A 3 34.81 -23.18 -64.67
CA LYS A 3 33.85 -24.10 -64.01
C LYS A 3 34.01 -24.18 -62.48
N LYS A 4 35.25 -24.27 -61.96
CA LYS A 4 35.52 -24.28 -60.50
C LYS A 4 35.12 -22.97 -59.81
N ARG A 5 35.19 -21.82 -60.50
CA ARG A 5 34.74 -20.51 -59.98
C ARG A 5 33.20 -20.39 -59.98
N PHE A 6 32.52 -20.99 -60.95
CA PHE A 6 31.05 -21.04 -60.98
C PHE A 6 30.47 -21.93 -59.88
N MET A 7 31.03 -23.14 -59.67
CA MET A 7 30.59 -24.05 -58.62
C MET A 7 30.79 -23.50 -57.20
N LYS A 8 31.88 -22.76 -56.96
CA LYS A 8 32.10 -22.07 -55.67
C LYS A 8 31.07 -20.95 -55.42
N LYS A 9 30.73 -20.17 -56.44
CA LYS A 9 29.68 -19.12 -56.33
C LYS A 9 28.29 -19.72 -56.13
N ALA A 10 27.97 -20.82 -56.82
CA ALA A 10 26.69 -21.53 -56.64
C ALA A 10 26.56 -22.15 -55.24
N SER A 11 27.65 -22.71 -54.69
CA SER A 11 27.68 -23.27 -53.34
C SER A 11 27.53 -22.19 -52.25
N VAL A 12 28.17 -21.03 -52.41
CA VAL A 12 27.99 -19.89 -51.49
C VAL A 12 26.55 -19.35 -51.55
N LEU A 13 25.95 -19.30 -52.74
CA LEU A 13 24.56 -18.85 -52.90
C LEU A 13 23.55 -19.85 -52.29
N ALA A 14 23.79 -21.16 -52.44
CA ALA A 14 22.93 -22.21 -51.87
C ALA A 14 23.00 -22.26 -50.34
N VAL A 15 24.19 -22.10 -49.74
CA VAL A 15 24.34 -22.01 -48.28
C VAL A 15 23.70 -20.74 -47.72
N SER A 16 23.78 -19.62 -48.45
CA SER A 16 23.10 -18.37 -48.08
C SER A 16 21.58 -18.48 -48.14
N PHE A 17 21.03 -19.22 -49.11
CA PHE A 17 19.59 -19.46 -49.21
C PHE A 17 19.08 -20.42 -48.12
N ALA A 18 19.86 -21.44 -47.74
CA ALA A 18 19.49 -22.36 -46.65
C ALA A 18 19.44 -21.65 -45.28
N LEU A 19 20.35 -20.72 -45.01
CA LEU A 19 20.39 -19.93 -43.77
C LEU A 19 19.20 -18.94 -43.63
N LEU A 20 18.53 -18.60 -44.73
CA LEU A 20 17.33 -17.74 -44.73
C LEU A 20 16.02 -18.52 -44.45
N THR A 21 16.05 -19.86 -44.44
CA THR A 21 14.85 -20.70 -44.26
C THR A 21 14.67 -21.27 -42.85
N SER A 22 15.57 -20.94 -41.93
CA SER A 22 15.49 -21.41 -40.55
C SER A 22 14.55 -20.51 -39.75
N SER A 23 13.45 -21.10 -39.27
CA SER A 23 12.41 -20.54 -38.37
C SER A 23 11.09 -20.15 -39.04
N VAL A 24 10.37 -21.13 -39.60
CA VAL A 24 8.90 -21.02 -39.67
C VAL A 24 8.34 -21.24 -38.27
N ALA A 25 8.11 -20.16 -37.53
CA ALA A 25 7.38 -20.24 -36.26
C ALA A 25 5.89 -20.46 -36.55
N PHE A 26 5.37 -21.64 -36.21
CA PHE A 26 3.93 -21.88 -36.23
C PHE A 26 3.28 -21.09 -35.09
N GLY A 27 2.77 -19.91 -35.41
CA GLY A 27 1.88 -19.17 -34.51
C GLY A 27 0.56 -19.93 -34.41
N HIS A 28 0.27 -20.52 -33.25
CA HIS A 28 -1.03 -21.14 -33.00
C HIS A 28 -2.15 -20.09 -33.11
N SER A 29 -3.28 -20.48 -33.70
CA SER A 29 -4.46 -19.60 -33.80
C SER A 29 -5.09 -19.44 -32.42
N GLY A 30 -4.84 -18.31 -31.78
CA GLY A 30 -5.41 -17.98 -30.48
C GLY A 30 -4.83 -16.67 -30.00
N ARG A 31 -5.43 -15.55 -30.40
CA ARG A 31 -5.06 -14.27 -29.80
C ARG A 31 -5.61 -14.27 -28.37
N THR A 32 -4.72 -14.01 -27.42
CA THR A 32 -5.11 -13.60 -26.09
C THR A 32 -5.92 -12.30 -26.23
N ASP A 33 -7.10 -12.25 -25.63
CA ASP A 33 -7.92 -11.04 -25.64
C ASP A 33 -7.34 -9.96 -24.71
N SER A 34 -7.99 -8.81 -24.69
CA SER A 34 -7.59 -7.68 -23.86
C SER A 34 -7.63 -7.96 -22.35
N SER A 35 -8.25 -9.06 -21.92
CA SER A 35 -8.31 -9.50 -20.52
C SER A 35 -7.23 -10.52 -20.17
N GLY A 36 -6.33 -10.87 -21.11
CA GLY A 36 -5.23 -11.81 -20.86
C GLY A 36 -5.61 -13.29 -20.97
N GLY A 37 -6.82 -13.60 -21.45
CA GLY A 37 -7.27 -14.98 -21.65
C GLY A 37 -7.45 -15.37 -23.12
N HIS A 38 -7.53 -16.66 -23.41
CA HIS A 38 -7.81 -17.17 -24.74
C HIS A 38 -8.77 -18.36 -24.70
N ARG A 39 -9.49 -18.56 -25.81
CA ARG A 39 -10.40 -19.70 -25.99
C ARG A 39 -9.63 -20.92 -26.46
N ASP A 40 -9.82 -22.03 -25.75
CA ASP A 40 -9.34 -23.35 -26.10
C ASP A 40 -10.54 -24.21 -26.54
N ASN A 41 -10.94 -24.04 -27.81
CA ASN A 41 -12.15 -24.66 -28.36
C ASN A 41 -12.12 -26.20 -28.32
N LYS A 42 -10.93 -26.80 -28.22
CA LYS A 42 -10.76 -28.27 -28.14
C LYS A 42 -10.36 -28.74 -26.75
N ASN A 43 -10.31 -27.82 -25.77
CA ASN A 43 -9.84 -28.05 -24.40
C ASN A 43 -8.55 -28.88 -24.34
N VAL A 44 -7.59 -28.59 -25.22
CA VAL A 44 -6.29 -29.31 -25.28
C VAL A 44 -5.51 -29.13 -23.99
N SER A 45 -5.67 -27.99 -23.32
CA SER A 45 -5.06 -27.67 -22.03
C SER A 45 -5.67 -28.43 -20.84
N GLY A 46 -6.87 -29.00 -20.98
CA GLY A 46 -7.63 -29.58 -19.87
C GLY A 46 -8.20 -28.56 -18.87
N LEU A 47 -8.02 -27.25 -19.12
CA LEU A 47 -8.45 -26.16 -18.23
C LEU A 47 -9.84 -25.61 -18.56
N GLY A 48 -10.48 -26.15 -19.59
CA GLY A 48 -11.79 -25.73 -20.08
C GLY A 48 -11.72 -24.85 -21.32
N TYR A 49 -12.90 -24.39 -21.75
CA TYR A 49 -13.09 -23.66 -23.01
C TYR A 49 -12.37 -22.31 -23.08
N TYR A 50 -12.03 -21.70 -21.94
CA TYR A 50 -11.35 -20.40 -21.89
C TYR A 50 -10.49 -20.30 -20.63
N HIS A 51 -9.24 -19.86 -20.78
CA HIS A 51 -8.30 -19.76 -19.66
C HIS A 51 -7.28 -18.63 -19.85
N TYR A 52 -6.54 -18.30 -18.79
CA TYR A 52 -5.67 -17.14 -18.71
C TYR A 52 -4.19 -17.52 -18.68
N HIS A 53 -3.34 -16.63 -19.18
CA HIS A 53 -1.88 -16.72 -19.04
C HIS A 53 -1.35 -15.49 -18.29
N CYS A 54 -0.74 -15.72 -17.14
CA CYS A 54 -0.19 -14.64 -16.31
C CYS A 54 1.34 -14.79 -16.17
N GLY A 55 2.09 -13.87 -16.79
CA GLY A 55 3.48 -13.55 -16.42
C GLY A 55 4.49 -14.69 -16.46
N GLY A 56 4.41 -15.60 -17.44
CA GLY A 56 5.36 -16.72 -17.59
C GLY A 56 5.04 -17.97 -16.77
N ASN A 57 3.92 -17.99 -16.06
CA ASN A 57 3.42 -19.20 -15.38
C ASN A 57 2.65 -20.12 -16.36
N PRO A 58 2.54 -21.43 -16.08
CA PRO A 58 1.69 -22.34 -16.83
C PRO A 58 0.26 -21.82 -16.94
N ALA A 59 -0.44 -22.21 -18.02
CA ALA A 59 -1.87 -21.93 -18.16
C ALA A 59 -2.63 -22.42 -16.92
N HIS A 60 -3.57 -21.61 -16.40
CA HIS A 60 -4.33 -21.96 -15.21
C HIS A 60 -5.68 -21.23 -15.18
N LEU A 61 -6.57 -21.72 -14.32
CA LEU A 61 -7.86 -21.09 -14.06
C LEU A 61 -7.72 -19.94 -13.04
N HIS A 62 -8.63 -18.96 -13.12
CA HIS A 62 -8.76 -17.89 -12.13
C HIS A 62 -9.99 -18.12 -11.25
N PRO A 63 -9.91 -18.96 -10.19
CA PRO A 63 -10.98 -19.06 -9.21
C PRO A 63 -11.35 -17.68 -8.67
N ASN A 64 -12.64 -17.34 -8.68
CA ASN A 64 -13.15 -16.03 -8.23
C ASN A 64 -12.55 -14.82 -8.97
N GLY A 65 -12.10 -15.00 -10.21
CA GLY A 65 -11.51 -13.93 -11.03
C GLY A 65 -10.14 -13.47 -10.54
N ARG A 66 -9.48 -14.21 -9.63
CA ARG A 66 -8.12 -13.91 -9.17
C ARG A 66 -7.12 -14.91 -9.71
N CYS A 67 -5.95 -14.41 -10.10
CA CYS A 67 -4.84 -15.25 -10.52
C CYS A 67 -4.20 -15.95 -9.31
N PRO A 68 -4.15 -17.29 -9.26
CA PRO A 68 -3.51 -18.04 -8.17
C PRO A 68 -1.99 -17.79 -8.06
N TYR A 69 -1.33 -17.31 -9.12
CA TYR A 69 0.09 -16.93 -9.10
C TYR A 69 0.33 -15.44 -8.81
N SER A 70 -0.72 -14.63 -8.57
CA SER A 70 -0.60 -13.19 -8.31
C SER A 70 -0.08 -12.81 -6.91
N GLY A 71 0.59 -13.73 -6.21
CA GLY A 71 1.33 -13.41 -4.98
C GLY A 71 2.50 -12.46 -5.19
N SER A 72 3.03 -12.35 -6.43
CA SER A 72 4.17 -11.50 -6.76
C SER A 72 4.19 -11.16 -8.26
N SER A 73 3.30 -10.27 -8.72
CA SER A 73 3.53 -9.38 -9.88
C SER A 73 2.25 -8.63 -10.22
N THR A 74 2.35 -7.29 -10.18
CA THR A 74 1.33 -6.30 -10.49
C THR A 74 0.73 -6.45 -11.89
N PRO A 75 -0.60 -6.51 -12.03
CA PRO A 75 -1.27 -6.15 -13.27
C PRO A 75 -1.63 -4.66 -13.25
N SER A 76 -0.99 -3.91 -14.14
CA SER A 76 -1.46 -2.64 -14.64
C SER A 76 -2.83 -2.83 -15.30
N THR A 77 -3.91 -2.55 -14.55
CA THR A 77 -5.24 -2.40 -15.12
C THR A 77 -5.51 -0.91 -15.29
N SER A 78 -5.49 -0.47 -16.54
CA SER A 78 -6.17 0.74 -17.00
C SER A 78 -7.68 0.57 -16.83
N GLY A 79 -8.15 0.67 -15.59
CA GLY A 79 -9.55 0.88 -15.25
C GLY A 79 -9.75 2.36 -15.05
N GLY A 80 -10.67 2.96 -15.81
CA GLY A 80 -11.00 4.37 -15.73
C GLY A 80 -11.08 4.84 -14.29
N SER A 81 -10.12 5.68 -13.91
CA SER A 81 -10.13 6.42 -12.66
C SER A 81 -11.32 7.37 -12.71
N ASN A 82 -12.47 6.90 -12.24
CA ASN A 82 -13.34 7.79 -11.50
C ASN A 82 -12.52 8.23 -10.30
N ALA A 83 -11.79 9.34 -10.45
CA ALA A 83 -11.13 10.04 -9.37
C ALA A 83 -12.24 10.48 -8.42
N THR A 84 -12.63 9.55 -7.54
CA THR A 84 -13.57 9.83 -6.46
C THR A 84 -12.87 10.87 -5.61
N SER A 85 -13.43 12.07 -5.59
CA SER A 85 -12.89 13.16 -4.78
C SER A 85 -12.65 12.65 -3.36
N PRO A 86 -11.52 13.00 -2.74
CA PRO A 86 -11.18 12.49 -1.43
C PRO A 86 -12.31 12.82 -0.44
N VAL A 87 -12.79 11.80 0.28
CA VAL A 87 -13.87 11.98 1.27
C VAL A 87 -13.35 12.91 2.36
N LYS A 88 -13.93 14.10 2.45
CA LYS A 88 -13.55 15.11 3.44
C LYS A 88 -14.03 14.69 4.83
N ILE A 89 -13.20 14.93 5.82
CA ILE A 89 -13.45 14.68 7.24
C ILE A 89 -13.32 16.00 7.99
N SER A 90 -14.36 16.36 8.74
CA SER A 90 -14.30 17.47 9.68
C SER A 90 -13.84 16.94 11.04
N ALA A 91 -12.68 17.39 11.47
CA ALA A 91 -12.09 17.13 12.78
C ALA A 91 -11.89 18.47 13.50
N LYS A 92 -11.43 18.40 14.75
CA LYS A 92 -11.02 19.58 15.51
C LYS A 92 -9.80 19.26 16.36
N VAL A 93 -9.06 20.28 16.75
CA VAL A 93 -8.03 20.14 17.77
C VAL A 93 -8.72 19.82 19.11
N PRO A 94 -8.29 18.79 19.87
CA PRO A 94 -8.87 18.44 21.17
C PRO A 94 -8.86 19.61 22.15
N ASN A 95 -9.88 19.67 23.00
CA ASN A 95 -9.95 20.67 24.08
C ASN A 95 -9.17 20.27 25.34
N THR A 96 -8.76 19.01 25.41
CA THR A 96 -8.00 18.42 26.50
C THR A 96 -6.56 18.14 26.07
N SER A 97 -5.66 17.95 27.03
CA SER A 97 -4.26 17.64 26.73
C SER A 97 -4.11 16.29 26.03
N VAL A 98 -3.13 16.20 25.13
CA VAL A 98 -2.67 14.93 24.55
C VAL A 98 -1.19 14.78 24.88
N LYS A 99 -0.84 13.63 25.45
CA LYS A 99 0.50 13.33 25.97
C LYS A 99 1.07 12.05 25.37
N ILE A 100 2.39 11.99 25.30
CA ILE A 100 3.15 10.78 25.02
C ILE A 100 4.11 10.57 26.20
N ASP A 101 3.95 9.46 26.91
CA ASP A 101 4.66 9.14 28.15
C ASP A 101 4.68 10.30 29.16
N GLY A 102 3.52 10.94 29.33
CA GLY A 102 3.33 12.06 30.25
C GLY A 102 3.78 13.43 29.71
N VAL A 103 4.55 13.47 28.63
CA VAL A 103 4.99 14.71 27.98
C VAL A 103 3.86 15.29 27.13
N ASN A 104 3.47 16.54 27.40
CA ASN A 104 2.46 17.24 26.60
C ASN A 104 2.95 17.49 25.17
N ILE A 105 2.09 17.22 24.19
CA ILE A 105 2.24 17.78 22.85
C ILE A 105 1.83 19.25 22.91
N ASN A 106 2.77 20.16 22.62
CA ASN A 106 2.48 21.59 22.56
C ASN A 106 1.65 21.88 21.31
N THR A 107 0.35 22.01 21.53
CA THR A 107 -0.64 22.24 20.47
C THR A 107 -0.56 23.65 19.90
N ALA A 108 -0.27 24.67 20.72
CA ALA A 108 -0.25 26.07 20.29
C ALA A 108 0.65 26.30 19.07
N ASN A 109 1.82 25.64 19.07
CA ASN A 109 2.82 25.77 18.02
C ASN A 109 2.86 24.55 17.08
N ALA A 110 1.93 23.60 17.21
CA ALA A 110 1.96 22.38 16.41
C ALA A 110 1.54 22.65 14.96
N LYS A 111 2.40 22.31 13.99
CA LYS A 111 2.01 22.26 12.57
C LYS A 111 1.00 21.15 12.29
N TYR A 112 1.18 20.05 13.01
CA TYR A 112 0.39 18.82 12.99
C TYR A 112 -0.19 18.56 14.40
N PRO A 113 -1.14 19.38 14.89
CA PRO A 113 -1.71 19.16 16.20
C PRO A 113 -2.47 17.83 16.24
N PRO A 114 -2.58 17.17 17.41
CA PRO A 114 -3.53 16.08 17.59
C PRO A 114 -4.93 16.51 17.14
N LEU A 115 -5.70 15.56 16.62
CA LEU A 115 -7.05 15.81 16.12
C LEU A 115 -8.06 14.96 16.88
N LEU A 116 -9.29 15.44 16.96
CA LEU A 116 -10.45 14.74 17.48
C LEU A 116 -11.44 14.55 16.34
N PHE A 117 -11.76 13.31 16.03
CA PHE A 117 -12.77 12.95 15.05
C PHE A 117 -13.68 11.87 15.64
N LYS A 118 -14.99 12.13 15.70
CA LYS A 118 -15.98 11.26 16.35
C LYS A 118 -15.52 10.83 17.75
N ASP A 119 -15.04 11.80 18.53
CA ASP A 119 -14.55 11.63 19.91
C ASP A 119 -13.35 10.68 20.09
N ILE A 120 -12.73 10.24 19.00
CA ILE A 120 -11.46 9.52 19.01
C ILE A 120 -10.32 10.50 18.80
N THR A 121 -9.29 10.39 19.64
CA THR A 121 -8.04 11.14 19.50
C THR A 121 -7.19 10.52 18.40
N TYR A 122 -6.66 11.38 17.54
CA TYR A 122 -5.79 11.06 16.43
C TYR A 122 -4.45 11.76 16.62
N ILE A 123 -3.35 11.04 16.41
CA ILE A 123 -2.01 11.63 16.43
C ILE A 123 -1.34 11.51 15.07
N PRO A 124 -0.50 12.49 14.68
CA PRO A 124 0.19 12.44 13.40
C PRO A 124 1.28 11.37 13.41
N ILE A 125 1.49 10.74 12.25
CA ILE A 125 2.64 9.87 11.98
C ILE A 125 3.82 10.75 11.56
N THR A 126 4.30 11.59 12.46
CA THR A 126 5.54 12.37 12.24
C THR A 126 6.75 11.54 12.64
N PHE A 127 7.92 11.88 12.07
CA PHE A 127 9.17 11.16 12.31
C PHE A 127 9.50 11.01 13.80
N ASP A 128 9.37 12.09 14.56
CA ASP A 128 9.62 12.11 16.02
C ASP A 128 8.70 11.16 16.79
N ILE A 129 7.41 11.07 16.43
CA ILE A 129 6.47 10.17 17.10
C ILE A 129 6.75 8.72 16.75
N VAL A 130 6.90 8.38 15.47
CA VAL A 130 7.13 6.99 15.06
C VAL A 130 8.49 6.48 15.51
N TYR A 131 9.51 7.33 15.48
CA TYR A 131 10.84 6.99 15.98
C TYR A 131 10.81 6.78 17.50
N TYR A 132 10.14 7.69 18.23
CA TYR A 132 10.04 7.58 19.68
C TYR A 132 9.31 6.31 20.13
N LEU A 133 8.20 5.98 19.45
CA LEU A 133 7.36 4.82 19.78
C LEU A 133 7.84 3.50 19.15
N ASP A 134 8.90 3.52 18.32
CA ASP A 134 9.35 2.38 17.51
C ASP A 134 8.25 1.79 16.62
N ILE A 135 7.49 2.66 15.96
CA ILE A 135 6.43 2.26 15.02
C ILE A 135 7.02 2.24 13.60
N ASN A 136 7.09 1.06 13.01
CA ASN A 136 7.33 0.89 11.60
C ASN A 136 6.03 1.13 10.82
N TYR A 137 6.09 2.00 9.83
CA TYR A 137 4.94 2.38 9.02
C TYR A 137 5.22 2.15 7.54
N ASN A 138 4.53 1.18 6.94
CA ASN A 138 4.58 0.90 5.51
C ASN A 138 3.31 1.42 4.83
N TRP A 139 3.52 2.34 3.90
CA TRP A 139 2.46 3.03 3.15
C TRP A 139 2.46 2.73 1.65
N THR A 140 3.44 1.94 1.19
CA THR A 140 3.67 1.63 -0.23
C THR A 140 2.71 0.58 -0.78
N ASP A 141 2.11 -0.22 0.10
CA ASP A 141 1.05 -1.17 -0.27
C ASP A 141 -0.18 -0.43 -0.82
N ALA A 142 -0.63 -0.82 -2.01
CA ALA A 142 -1.71 -0.12 -2.72
C ALA A 142 -3.05 -0.19 -1.99
N SER A 143 -3.32 -1.27 -1.26
CA SER A 143 -4.61 -1.55 -0.63
C SER A 143 -4.62 -1.28 0.87
N ASN A 144 -3.46 -1.38 1.53
CA ASN A 144 -3.38 -1.39 2.99
C ASN A 144 -2.32 -0.42 3.51
N LEU A 145 -2.52 0.06 4.73
CA LEU A 145 -1.49 0.67 5.55
C LEU A 145 -1.09 -0.33 6.63
N LYS A 146 0.21 -0.59 6.74
CA LYS A 146 0.75 -1.58 7.67
C LYS A 146 1.57 -0.87 8.73
N PHE A 147 1.27 -1.17 9.98
CA PHE A 147 1.97 -0.69 11.16
C PHE A 147 2.53 -1.88 11.92
N SER A 148 3.75 -1.78 12.40
CA SER A 148 4.30 -2.77 13.32
C SER A 148 5.19 -2.13 14.37
N ARG A 149 5.28 -2.77 15.52
CA ARG A 149 6.13 -2.37 16.64
C ARG A 149 6.60 -3.62 17.36
N THR A 150 7.88 -3.65 17.72
CA THR A 150 8.40 -4.71 18.60
C THR A 150 7.88 -4.47 20.01
N ILE A 151 7.07 -5.40 20.54
CA ILE A 151 6.41 -5.25 21.83
C ILE A 151 7.44 -5.33 22.97
N GLY A 152 7.34 -4.42 23.95
CA GLY A 152 8.21 -4.37 25.12
C GLY A 152 9.49 -3.55 24.93
N LEU A 153 9.66 -2.89 23.78
CA LEU A 153 10.72 -1.91 23.59
C LEU A 153 10.25 -0.54 24.07
N LYS A 154 10.81 -0.10 25.19
CA LYS A 154 10.60 1.25 25.71
C LYS A 154 11.76 2.16 25.35
N ASN A 155 11.46 3.34 24.82
CA ASN A 155 12.45 4.40 24.70
C ASN A 155 12.76 4.97 26.09
N THR A 156 14.03 4.98 26.47
CA THR A 156 14.46 5.51 27.78
C THR A 156 14.62 7.03 27.77
N LYS A 157 14.63 7.64 26.58
CA LYS A 157 14.68 9.10 26.44
C LYS A 157 13.29 9.67 26.61
N GLN A 158 13.21 10.97 26.90
CA GLN A 158 11.93 11.69 26.93
C GLN A 158 11.49 12.02 25.49
N PHE A 159 10.19 11.93 25.21
CA PHE A 159 9.63 12.36 23.94
C PHE A 159 9.93 13.84 23.67
N LYS A 160 10.37 14.15 22.46
CA LYS A 160 10.66 15.52 22.01
C LYS A 160 9.92 15.80 20.71
N GLN A 161 8.90 16.66 20.80
CA GLN A 161 8.13 17.13 19.66
C GLN A 161 9.02 17.91 18.67
N MET A 162 8.90 17.63 17.36
CA MET A 162 9.65 18.30 16.29
C MET A 162 8.80 19.13 15.32
N PHE A 163 7.47 18.99 15.35
CA PHE A 163 6.55 19.69 14.45
C PHE A 163 6.06 21.04 15.02
N THR A 164 6.98 21.92 15.43
CA THR A 164 6.69 23.16 16.19
C THR A 164 6.64 24.43 15.34
N ASP A 165 6.58 24.31 14.02
CA ASP A 165 6.53 25.41 13.03
C ASP A 165 5.09 25.76 12.61
N GLY A 166 4.11 25.55 13.50
CA GLY A 166 2.70 25.76 13.22
C GLY A 166 2.01 26.75 14.13
N SER A 167 0.70 26.87 13.92
CA SER A 167 -0.19 27.64 14.78
C SER A 167 -1.52 26.91 14.84
N SER A 168 -1.94 26.53 16.04
CA SER A 168 -3.25 25.93 16.27
C SER A 168 -3.73 26.21 17.69
N TRP A 169 -5.01 25.99 17.98
CA TRP A 169 -5.56 26.19 19.32
C TRP A 169 -6.66 25.17 19.61
N SER A 170 -6.94 24.99 20.90
CA SER A 170 -8.02 24.14 21.41
C SER A 170 -9.34 24.42 20.67
N GLY A 171 -9.98 23.38 20.13
CA GLY A 171 -11.24 23.47 19.41
C GLY A 171 -11.14 24.00 17.98
N MET A 172 -9.95 24.38 17.49
CA MET A 172 -9.76 24.81 16.11
C MET A 172 -10.21 23.72 15.13
N SER A 173 -11.05 24.08 14.15
CA SER A 173 -11.47 23.15 13.10
C SER A 173 -10.29 22.72 12.23
N ALA A 174 -10.28 21.44 11.86
CA ALA A 174 -9.29 20.84 10.97
C ALA A 174 -10.02 20.01 9.90
N TYR A 175 -9.68 20.27 8.63
CA TYR A 175 -10.27 19.55 7.50
C TYR A 175 -9.26 18.54 6.97
N ALA A 176 -9.56 17.26 7.21
CA ALA A 176 -8.75 16.13 6.78
C ALA A 176 -9.44 15.40 5.62
N THR A 177 -8.75 14.42 5.04
CA THR A 177 -9.31 13.50 4.05
C THR A 177 -9.19 12.06 4.54
N LYS A 178 -10.19 11.23 4.26
CA LYS A 178 -10.11 9.80 4.55
C LYS A 178 -9.07 9.14 3.65
N VAL A 179 -8.17 8.36 4.24
CA VAL A 179 -7.30 7.45 3.48
C VAL A 179 -8.06 6.15 3.22
N ASN A 180 -8.38 5.87 1.96
CA ASN A 180 -9.20 4.73 1.57
C ASN A 180 -8.37 3.44 1.45
N LYS A 181 -7.74 3.02 2.54
CA LYS A 181 -6.94 1.78 2.63
C LYS A 181 -7.37 0.96 3.85
N GLY A 182 -7.15 -0.35 3.79
CA GLY A 182 -7.23 -1.24 4.94
C GLY A 182 -6.15 -0.91 5.97
N ILE A 183 -6.36 -1.30 7.23
CA ILE A 183 -5.44 -1.05 8.34
C ILE A 183 -5.01 -2.39 8.92
N ILE A 184 -3.69 -2.62 8.95
CA ILE A 184 -3.08 -3.81 9.55
C ILE A 184 -2.08 -3.34 10.60
N VAL A 185 -2.18 -3.83 11.82
CA VAL A 185 -1.30 -3.51 12.94
C VAL A 185 -0.76 -4.80 13.52
N ASN A 186 0.58 -4.99 13.50
CA ASN A 186 1.23 -6.24 13.92
C ASN A 186 0.54 -7.49 13.33
N ASN A 187 0.31 -7.45 12.02
CA ASN A 187 -0.34 -8.51 11.23
C ASN A 187 -1.82 -8.78 11.56
N LEU A 188 -2.44 -7.98 12.44
CA LEU A 188 -3.85 -8.04 12.77
C LEU A 188 -4.64 -6.96 12.04
N TRP A 189 -5.81 -7.33 11.51
CA TRP A 189 -6.74 -6.37 10.92
C TRP A 189 -7.34 -5.48 12.00
N VAL A 190 -7.39 -4.17 11.72
CA VAL A 190 -8.07 -3.19 12.58
C VAL A 190 -9.32 -2.69 11.87
N ASN A 191 -10.41 -2.55 12.64
CA ASN A 191 -11.67 -2.03 12.12
C ASN A 191 -11.51 -0.61 11.55
N ASN A 192 -12.04 -0.38 10.35
CA ASN A 192 -11.94 0.89 9.61
C ASN A 192 -13.08 1.88 9.93
N THR A 193 -13.88 1.65 10.99
CA THR A 193 -14.87 2.62 11.51
C THR A 193 -14.22 3.98 11.80
N TYR A 194 -12.98 3.95 12.31
CA TYR A 194 -12.11 5.10 12.52
C TYR A 194 -10.94 4.97 11.54
N PRO A 195 -11.08 5.49 10.30
CA PRO A 195 -10.06 5.32 9.29
C PRO A 195 -8.83 6.16 9.60
N ILE A 196 -7.70 5.82 8.96
CA ILE A 196 -6.58 6.76 8.83
C ILE A 196 -7.07 8.01 8.09
N ILE A 197 -6.72 9.18 8.62
CA ILE A 197 -7.03 10.46 7.99
C ILE A 197 -5.73 11.14 7.58
N ASN A 198 -5.75 11.87 6.47
CA ASN A 198 -4.65 12.72 6.05
C ASN A 198 -4.99 14.19 6.32
N TYR A 199 -4.14 14.88 7.08
CA TYR A 199 -4.25 16.30 7.33
C TYR A 199 -2.89 16.95 7.04
N LYS A 200 -2.89 17.97 6.17
CA LYS A 200 -1.68 18.65 5.69
C LYS A 200 -0.60 17.68 5.19
N ASN A 201 -1.01 16.69 4.39
CA ASN A 201 -0.13 15.65 3.81
C ASN A 201 0.52 14.71 4.83
N ILE A 202 0.09 14.72 6.10
CA ILE A 202 0.51 13.77 7.12
C ILE A 202 -0.68 12.86 7.46
N ASN A 203 -0.41 11.56 7.53
CA ASN A 203 -1.40 10.59 7.98
C ASN A 203 -1.47 10.58 9.51
N TYR A 204 -2.67 10.41 10.03
CA TYR A 204 -2.97 10.36 11.45
C TYR A 204 -3.58 9.02 11.81
N ILE A 205 -3.11 8.44 12.91
CA ILE A 205 -3.61 7.16 13.43
C ILE A 205 -4.69 7.40 14.48
N PRO A 206 -5.79 6.63 14.47
CA PRO A 206 -6.78 6.64 15.53
C PRO A 206 -6.21 5.94 16.77
N LEU A 207 -6.31 6.58 17.93
CA LEU A 207 -5.94 5.96 19.21
C LEU A 207 -7.11 5.13 19.80
N THR A 208 -7.68 4.26 18.96
CA THR A 208 -8.67 3.26 19.37
C THR A 208 -8.01 2.11 20.15
N TYR A 209 -8.79 1.40 20.95
CA TYR A 209 -8.31 0.25 21.74
C TYR A 209 -7.51 -0.76 20.90
N ASP A 210 -8.07 -1.29 19.81
CA ASP A 210 -7.40 -2.29 18.97
C ASP A 210 -6.09 -1.75 18.37
N PHE A 211 -6.09 -0.51 17.86
CA PHE A 211 -4.88 0.08 17.26
C PHE A 211 -3.75 0.22 18.28
N VAL A 212 -4.06 0.72 19.48
CA VAL A 212 -3.07 0.95 20.55
C VAL A 212 -2.58 -0.37 21.12
N THR A 213 -3.49 -1.30 21.44
CA THR A 213 -3.13 -2.58 22.06
C THR A 213 -2.41 -3.53 21.09
N ASN A 214 -2.77 -3.54 19.80
CA ASN A 214 -2.06 -4.34 18.80
C ASN A 214 -0.62 -3.86 18.59
N LEU A 215 -0.31 -2.56 18.80
CA LEU A 215 1.06 -2.05 18.85
C LEU A 215 1.79 -2.38 20.17
N GLY A 216 1.13 -3.03 21.13
CA GLY A 216 1.67 -3.26 22.47
C GLY A 216 1.86 -1.98 23.27
N LEU A 217 1.13 -0.91 22.94
CA LEU A 217 1.09 0.33 23.70
C LEU A 217 -0.06 0.27 24.72
N SER A 218 -0.11 1.26 25.60
CA SER A 218 -1.27 1.49 26.49
C SER A 218 -1.67 2.94 26.48
N TYR A 219 -2.80 3.27 27.10
CA TYR A 219 -3.19 4.65 27.28
C TYR A 219 -3.93 4.84 28.60
N THR A 220 -3.94 6.09 29.08
CA THR A 220 -4.91 6.58 30.05
C THR A 220 -5.73 7.67 29.39
N TRP A 221 -7.01 7.74 29.74
CA TRP A 221 -7.88 8.82 29.31
C TRP A 221 -8.82 9.21 30.44
N ASP A 222 -8.97 10.50 30.65
CA ASP A 222 -10.03 11.06 31.46
C ASP A 222 -10.47 12.42 30.89
N PRO A 223 -11.71 12.87 31.16
CA PRO A 223 -12.27 14.08 30.56
C PRO A 223 -11.57 15.38 30.98
N VAL A 224 -10.78 15.38 32.05
CA VAL A 224 -10.09 16.55 32.60
C VAL A 224 -8.63 16.60 32.14
N ASN A 225 -7.86 15.53 32.37
CA ASN A 225 -6.44 15.51 32.04
C ASN A 225 -6.16 15.07 30.59
N GLY A 226 -7.18 14.59 29.89
CA GLY A 226 -7.12 14.23 28.48
C GLY A 226 -6.49 12.87 28.23
N PHE A 227 -5.82 12.73 27.08
CA PHE A 227 -5.28 11.45 26.61
C PHE A 227 -3.77 11.37 26.89
N ASN A 228 -3.30 10.24 27.41
CA ASN A 228 -1.86 9.94 27.51
C ASN A 228 -1.57 8.58 26.88
N LEU A 229 -0.81 8.59 25.78
CA LEU A 229 -0.32 7.38 25.14
C LEU A 229 0.97 6.94 25.85
N ILE A 230 1.08 5.66 26.19
CA ILE A 230 2.15 5.11 27.01
C ILE A 230 2.91 4.06 26.22
N SER A 231 4.22 4.28 26.04
CA SER A 231 5.13 3.26 25.53
C SER A 231 5.45 2.26 26.65
N LYS A 232 5.07 1.01 26.43
CA LYS A 232 5.42 -0.12 27.32
C LYS A 232 6.80 -0.63 27.00
#